data_AF-A0A317MFM1-F1
#
_entry.id   AF-A0A317MFM1-F1
#
_cell.length_a   1.000
_cell.length_b   1.000
_cell.length_c   1.000
_cell.angle_alpha   90.00
_cell.angle_beta   90.00
_cell.angle_gamma   90.00
#
_symmetry.space_group_name_H-M   'P 1'
#
loop_
_entity.id
_entity.type
_entity.pdbx_description
1 polymer ?
#
loop_
_entity_poly.entity_id
_entity_poly.type
_entity_poly.pdbx_seq_one_letter_code
_entity_poly.pdbx_strand_id
1 'polypeptide(L)'
;MSERPSSSGGGRNTRHPTGIRVVVIVLALLALALGPLGYLMGVDADSHAGSAAEWFTLAFGAAVGLPFLAAAVATVAGDRRAALWSLALLVWPVVFVVVIHLAGLAG
;
A
#
# COMPACT_ATOMS: atom_id res chain seq x y z
N MET A 1 43.52 28.12 17.11
CA MET A 1 42.08 28.44 17.32
C MET A 1 41.30 28.20 16.04
N SER A 2 40.67 27.02 15.94
CA SER A 2 39.37 26.80 15.27
C SER A 2 38.95 25.37 15.63
N GLU A 3 38.60 25.18 16.90
CA GLU A 3 37.89 23.96 17.33
C GLU A 3 36.49 24.05 16.76
N ARG A 4 36.26 23.42 15.60
CA ARG A 4 34.89 23.13 15.17
C ARG A 4 34.28 22.23 16.23
N PRO A 5 33.08 22.53 16.75
CA PRO A 5 32.41 21.63 17.67
C PRO A 5 32.16 20.31 16.92
N SER A 6 32.81 19.25 17.37
CA SER A 6 32.39 17.89 17.04
C SER A 6 30.96 17.75 17.54
N SER A 7 29.99 17.67 16.62
CA SER A 7 28.62 17.34 17.00
C SER A 7 28.64 15.93 17.61
N SER A 8 28.70 15.86 18.93
CA SER A 8 28.59 14.63 19.73
C SER A 8 27.16 14.07 19.75
N GLY A 9 26.24 14.68 18.99
CA GLY A 9 24.92 14.15 18.73
C GLY A 9 24.90 13.44 17.38
N GLY A 10 25.50 12.25 17.29
CA GLY A 10 25.14 11.29 16.26
C GLY A 10 23.63 11.12 16.35
N GLY A 11 22.91 11.77 15.43
CA GLY A 11 21.46 11.85 15.45
C GLY A 11 20.93 10.44 15.59
N ARG A 12 20.40 10.12 16.78
CA ARG A 12 19.77 8.84 17.03
C ARG A 12 18.70 8.71 15.97
N ASN A 13 19.01 7.92 14.96
CA ASN A 13 18.11 7.61 13.88
C ASN A 13 16.93 6.88 14.56
N THR A 14 15.84 7.59 14.84
CA THR A 14 14.61 7.05 15.43
C THR A 14 13.91 6.08 14.49
N ARG A 15 14.50 5.79 13.31
CA ARG A 15 14.17 4.67 12.43
C ARG A 15 14.40 3.37 13.17
N HIS A 16 13.45 2.98 14.01
CA HIS A 16 13.39 1.65 14.55
C HIS A 16 13.09 0.70 13.37
N PRO A 17 14.03 -0.17 12.95
CA PRO A 17 13.85 -0.99 11.75
C PRO A 17 12.60 -1.88 11.85
N THR A 18 12.20 -2.28 13.05
CA THR A 18 10.94 -3.00 13.29
C THR A 18 9.71 -2.15 12.99
N GLY A 19 9.71 -0.85 13.32
CA GLY A 19 8.55 0.01 13.10
C GLY A 19 8.25 0.18 11.61
N ILE A 20 9.29 0.39 10.80
CA ILE A 20 9.18 0.45 9.33
C ILE A 20 8.63 -0.86 8.77
N ARG A 21 9.17 -2.01 9.22
CA ARG A 21 8.68 -3.32 8.76
C ARG A 21 7.21 -3.54 9.11
N VAL A 22 6.80 -3.19 10.33
CA VAL A 22 5.40 -3.28 10.75
C VAL A 22 4.52 -2.40 9.87
N VAL A 23 4.91 -1.15 9.60
CA VAL A 23 4.16 -0.25 8.72
C VAL A 23 4.04 -0.82 7.31
N VAL A 24 5.12 -1.30 6.71
CA VAL A 24 5.10 -1.90 5.37
C VAL A 24 4.19 -3.13 5.34
N ILE A 25 4.23 -3.99 6.35
CA ILE A 25 3.36 -5.17 6.46
C ILE A 25 1.90 -4.75 6.58
N VAL A 26 1.58 -3.78 7.44
CA VAL A 26 0.20 -3.30 7.61
C VAL A 26 -0.34 -2.72 6.30
N LEU A 27 0.45 -1.88 5.61
CA LEU A 27 0.07 -1.32 4.32
C LEU A 27 -0.14 -2.41 3.25
N ALA A 28 0.72 -3.42 3.22
CA ALA A 28 0.58 -4.56 2.32
C ALA A 28 -0.70 -5.36 2.60
N LEU A 29 -1.00 -5.65 3.87
CA LEU A 29 -2.21 -6.36 4.27
C LEU A 29 -3.48 -5.58 3.93
N LEU A 30 -3.47 -4.26 4.17
CA LEU A 30 -4.59 -3.39 3.79
C LEU A 30 -4.78 -3.36 2.27
N ALA A 31 -3.70 -3.28 1.48
CA ALA A 31 -3.77 -3.35 0.03
C ALA A 31 -4.37 -4.69 -0.45
N LEU A 32 -3.97 -5.79 0.19
CA LEU A 32 -4.46 -7.14 -0.13
C LEU A 32 -5.96 -7.31 0.16
N ALA A 33 -6.46 -6.74 1.26
CA ALA A 33 -7.84 -6.91 1.70
C ALA A 33 -8.81 -5.87 1.10
N LEU A 34 -8.48 -4.58 1.20
CA LEU A 34 -9.40 -3.49 0.85
C LEU A 34 -9.59 -3.34 -0.67
N GLY A 35 -8.60 -3.71 -1.48
CA GLY A 35 -8.72 -3.71 -2.94
C GLY A 35 -9.86 -4.62 -3.45
N PRO A 36 -9.78 -5.94 -3.19
CA PRO A 36 -10.84 -6.88 -3.57
C PRO A 36 -12.19 -6.54 -2.95
N LEU A 37 -12.22 -6.15 -1.67
CA LEU A 37 -13.48 -5.79 -0.99
C LEU A 37 -14.15 -4.58 -1.63
N GLY A 38 -13.40 -3.49 -1.84
CA GLY A 38 -13.94 -2.31 -2.52
C GLY A 38 -14.38 -2.63 -3.95
N TYR A 39 -13.66 -3.51 -4.65
CA TYR A 39 -14.05 -3.91 -6.00
C TYR A 39 -15.36 -4.68 -6.03
N LEU A 40 -15.53 -5.68 -5.14
CA LEU A 40 -16.77 -6.43 -5.01
C LEU A 40 -17.95 -5.52 -4.67
N MET A 41 -17.77 -4.62 -3.70
CA MET A 41 -18.80 -3.63 -3.35
C MET A 41 -19.13 -2.70 -4.52
N GLY A 42 -18.16 -2.35 -5.35
CA GLY A 42 -18.38 -1.51 -6.54
C GLY A 42 -19.14 -2.23 -7.64
N VAL A 43 -18.94 -3.54 -7.80
CA VAL A 43 -19.69 -4.36 -8.76
C VAL A 43 -21.09 -4.66 -8.27
N ASP A 44 -21.29 -4.87 -6.97
CA ASP A 44 -22.59 -5.11 -6.33
C ASP A 44 -23.42 -3.82 -6.16
N ALA A 45 -22.78 -2.65 -6.18
CA ALA A 45 -23.46 -1.38 -6.00
C ALA A 45 -24.45 -1.11 -7.14
N ASP A 46 -25.71 -0.86 -6.78
CA ASP A 46 -26.76 -0.44 -7.70
C ASP A 46 -26.29 0.74 -8.56
N SER A 47 -26.23 0.50 -9.86
CA SER A 47 -25.74 1.43 -10.89
C SER A 47 -26.51 2.77 -10.97
N HIS A 48 -27.66 2.87 -10.28
CA HIS A 48 -28.52 4.06 -10.25
C HIS A 48 -28.26 4.99 -9.05
N ALA A 49 -27.50 4.57 -8.03
CA ALA A 49 -27.25 5.35 -6.82
C ALA A 49 -25.90 6.08 -6.78
N GLY A 50 -25.04 5.90 -7.79
CA GLY A 50 -23.73 6.57 -7.89
C GLY A 50 -22.65 6.08 -6.93
N SER A 51 -22.96 5.18 -5.99
CA SER A 51 -22.04 4.65 -4.98
C SER A 51 -20.95 3.73 -5.54
N ALA A 52 -21.16 3.13 -6.71
CA ALA A 52 -20.17 2.26 -7.36
C ALA A 52 -18.82 2.97 -7.59
N ALA A 53 -18.85 4.24 -7.99
CA ALA A 53 -17.64 5.03 -8.24
C ALA A 53 -16.82 5.25 -6.97
N GLU A 54 -17.47 5.43 -5.81
CA GLU A 54 -16.82 5.59 -4.52
C GLU A 54 -16.08 4.30 -4.13
N TRP A 55 -16.76 3.16 -4.29
CA TRP A 55 -16.19 1.84 -4.02
C TRP A 55 -15.01 1.50 -4.93
N PHE A 56 -15.10 1.78 -6.23
CA PHE A 56 -13.97 1.61 -7.15
C PHE A 56 -12.81 2.54 -6.81
N THR A 57 -13.09 3.78 -6.37
CA THR A 57 -12.05 4.71 -5.93
C THR A 57 -11.34 4.21 -4.69
N LEU A 58 -12.08 3.69 -3.70
CA LEU A 58 -11.52 3.08 -2.50
C LEU A 58 -10.68 1.84 -2.85
N ALA A 59 -11.19 0.97 -3.73
CA ALA A 59 -10.48 -0.22 -4.19
C ALA A 59 -9.14 0.15 -4.86
N PHE A 60 -9.16 1.13 -5.76
CA PHE A 60 -7.97 1.62 -6.44
C PHE A 60 -6.98 2.26 -5.46
N GLY A 61 -7.46 3.16 -4.59
CA GLY A 61 -6.63 3.83 -3.59
C GLY A 61 -5.94 2.84 -2.65
N ALA A 62 -6.66 1.79 -2.23
CA ALA A 62 -6.10 0.73 -1.42
C ALA A 62 -5.08 -0.13 -2.19
N ALA A 63 -5.46 -0.65 -3.36
CA ALA A 63 -4.67 -1.64 -4.08
C ALA A 63 -3.49 -1.06 -4.86
N VAL A 64 -3.47 0.25 -5.14
CA VAL A 64 -2.40 0.95 -5.86
C VAL A 64 -1.70 1.97 -4.96
N GLY A 65 -2.47 2.79 -4.24
CA GLY A 65 -1.93 3.83 -3.37
C GLY A 65 -1.12 3.29 -2.19
N LEU A 66 -1.63 2.27 -1.48
CA LEU A 66 -0.92 1.70 -0.32
C LEU A 66 0.40 1.01 -0.70
N PRO A 67 0.48 0.24 -1.80
CA PRO A 67 1.77 -0.25 -2.31
C PRO A 67 2.79 0.85 -2.62
N PHE A 68 2.37 1.94 -3.26
CA PHE A 68 3.26 3.08 -3.51
C PHE A 68 3.71 3.77 -2.21
N LEU A 69 2.80 3.93 -1.24
CA LEU A 69 3.12 4.48 0.08
C LEU A 69 4.12 3.57 0.82
N ALA A 70 3.90 2.26 0.81
CA ALA A 70 4.82 1.28 1.41
C ALA A 70 6.20 1.31 0.75
N ALA A 71 6.25 1.40 -0.58
CA ALA A 71 7.50 1.55 -1.32
C ALA A 71 8.23 2.84 -0.94
N ALA A 72 7.53 3.97 -0.83
CA ALA A 72 8.11 5.25 -0.42
C ALA A 72 8.65 5.21 1.02
N VAL A 73 7.91 4.61 1.95
CA VAL A 73 8.38 4.43 3.34
C VAL A 73 9.64 3.56 3.38
N ALA A 74 9.66 2.46 2.62
CA ALA A 74 10.80 1.56 2.53
C ALA A 74 12.04 2.21 1.89
N THR A 75 11.87 3.04 0.86
CA THR A 75 13.00 3.76 0.24
C THR A 75 13.59 4.81 1.18
N VAL A 76 12.75 5.58 1.88
CA VAL A 76 13.21 6.53 2.91
C VAL A 76 13.98 5.79 4.01
N ALA A 77 13.55 4.58 4.36
CA ALA A 77 14.22 3.72 5.34
C ALA A 77 15.52 3.06 4.84
N GLY A 78 15.79 3.05 3.54
CA GLY A 78 16.93 2.35 2.94
C GLY A 78 16.73 0.85 2.71
N ASP A 79 15.51 0.33 2.86
CA ASP A 79 15.18 -1.09 2.60
C ASP A 79 14.73 -1.29 1.14
N ARG A 80 15.71 -1.48 0.26
CA ARG A 80 15.45 -1.69 -1.18
C ARG A 80 14.60 -2.93 -1.45
N ARG A 81 14.76 -3.99 -0.64
CA ARG A 81 14.03 -5.24 -0.85
C ARG A 81 12.56 -5.03 -0.52
N ALA A 82 12.24 -4.42 0.62
CA ALA A 82 10.86 -4.09 0.98
C ALA A 82 10.20 -3.15 -0.03
N ALA A 83 10.94 -2.18 -0.58
CA ALA A 83 10.44 -1.30 -1.63
C ALA A 83 10.06 -2.08 -2.90
N LEU A 84 10.93 -2.99 -3.38
CA LEU A 84 10.65 -3.82 -4.55
C LEU A 84 9.45 -4.76 -4.33
N TRP A 85 9.34 -5.38 -3.14
CA TRP A 85 8.18 -6.21 -2.81
C TRP A 85 6.88 -5.40 -2.75
N SER A 86 6.95 -4.17 -2.24
CA SER A 86 5.79 -3.26 -2.24
C SER A 86 5.38 -2.93 -3.68
N LEU A 87 6.32 -2.66 -4.58
CA LEU A 87 6.01 -2.44 -5.99
C LEU A 87 5.46 -3.69 -6.68
N ALA A 88 5.92 -4.89 -6.32
CA ALA A 88 5.39 -6.14 -6.85
C ALA A 88 3.90 -6.33 -6.52
N LEU A 89 3.41 -5.78 -5.40
CA LEU A 89 1.98 -5.79 -5.07
C LEU A 89 1.11 -5.01 -6.05
N LEU A 90 1.67 -4.17 -6.93
CA LEU A 90 0.91 -3.51 -7.99
C LEU A 90 0.35 -4.49 -9.04
N VAL A 91 0.79 -5.75 -9.03
CA VAL A 91 0.18 -6.84 -9.82
C VAL A 91 -1.17 -7.27 -9.21
N TRP A 92 -1.39 -7.04 -7.92
CA TRP A 92 -2.57 -7.51 -7.18
C TRP A 92 -3.92 -7.06 -7.77
N PRO A 93 -4.14 -5.79 -8.18
CA PRO A 93 -5.35 -5.36 -8.89
C PRO A 93 -5.73 -6.25 -10.06
N VAL A 94 -4.76 -6.59 -10.91
CA VAL A 94 -4.98 -7.45 -12.07
C VAL A 94 -5.41 -8.84 -11.62
N VAL A 95 -4.73 -9.39 -10.62
CA VAL A 95 -5.00 -10.74 -10.09
C VAL A 95 -6.41 -10.84 -9.53
N PHE A 96 -6.81 -9.96 -8.61
CA PHE A 96 -8.13 -10.09 -7.99
C PHE A 96 -9.26 -9.78 -8.96
N VAL A 97 -9.11 -8.83 -9.90
CA VAL A 97 -10.13 -8.54 -10.91
C VAL A 97 -10.37 -9.76 -11.79
N VAL A 98 -9.29 -10.37 -12.30
CA VAL A 98 -9.38 -11.59 -13.11
C VAL A 98 -10.04 -12.72 -12.33
N VAL A 99 -9.62 -12.97 -11.08
CA VAL A 99 -10.19 -14.03 -10.24
C VAL A 99 -11.67 -13.80 -9.98
N ILE A 100 -12.09 -12.57 -9.65
CA ILE A 100 -13.49 -12.22 -9.38
C ILE A 100 -14.38 -12.51 -10.60
N HIS A 101 -13.93 -12.16 -11.80
CA HIS A 101 -14.70 -12.42 -13.03
C HIS A 101 -14.72 -13.91 -13.39
N LEU A 102 -13.59 -14.61 -13.28
CA LEU A 102 -13.53 -16.04 -13.57
C LEU A 102 -14.33 -16.88 -12.57
N ALA A 103 -14.49 -16.40 -11.33
CA ALA A 103 -15.30 -17.03 -10.31
C ALA A 103 -16.80 -16.70 -10.41
N GLY A 104 -17.22 -15.82 -11.34
CA GLY A 104 -18.62 -15.39 -11.45
C GLY A 104 -19.11 -14.57 -10.25
N LEU A 105 -18.18 -13.89 -9.56
CA LEU A 105 -18.48 -13.01 -8.42
C LEU A 105 -18.76 -11.57 -8.87
N ALA A 106 -18.45 -11.24 -10.13
CA ALA A 106 -18.97 -10.07 -10.79
C ALA A 106 -20.31 -10.44 -11.43
N GLY A 107 -21.37 -9.70 -11.09
CA GLY A 107 -22.77 -10.00 -11.45
C GLY A 107 -23.05 -10.20 -12.94
#